data_AF-A0A966RF66-F1
#
_entry.id   AF-A0A966RF66-F1
#
_cell.length_a   1.000
_cell.length_b   1.000
_cell.length_c   1.000
_cell.angle_alpha   90.00
_cell.angle_beta   90.00
_cell.angle_gamma   90.00
#
_symmetry.space_group_name_H-M   'P 1'
#
loop_
_entity.id
_entity.type
_entity.pdbx_description
1 polymer ?
#
loop_
_entity_poly.entity_id
_entity_poly.type
_entity_poly.pdbx_seq_one_letter_code
_entity_poly.pdbx_strand_id
1 'polypeptide(L)'
;MGEEKLKQFDQDIYKINAAATFGCSVDQVTDDQRQIGKVQELSCGYAGGVGAFAAMGRAYGIHLPEADAKRMVDAWRRSNQWAVRFWSELERAYTSAMHTPNAEFSAGRVTYLFDRQHLWYILPSGRVLCYPFAKLEDDGISYCKAAWKPAADAKEWPRARLWKGLACENITQAVANDVLRHALRQLDNVVLHVHDEIVLEDGDPDVLRRVMCTSPPWAAGLPLKAEVKTMERYGK
;
A
#
# COMPACT_ATOMS: atom_id res chain seq x y z
N MET A 1 17.74 0.69 5.40
CA MET A 1 17.31 0.06 4.12
C MET A 1 16.07 0.73 3.54
N GLY A 2 14.95 0.85 4.27
CA GLY A 2 13.78 1.61 3.77
C GLY A 2 14.06 3.10 3.55
N GLU A 3 14.84 3.72 4.43
CA GLU A 3 15.24 5.14 4.32
C GLU A 3 16.01 5.48 3.03
N GLU A 4 16.77 4.53 2.47
CA GLU A 4 17.45 4.73 1.19
C GLU A 4 16.45 4.85 0.02
N LYS A 5 15.31 4.15 0.10
CA LYS A 5 14.22 4.29 -0.88
C LYS A 5 13.60 5.69 -0.80
N LEU A 6 13.53 6.30 0.38
CA LEU A 6 13.00 7.67 0.54
C LEU A 6 13.86 8.72 -0.17
N LYS A 7 15.17 8.49 -0.32
CA LYS A 7 16.05 9.39 -1.11
C LYS A 7 15.69 9.45 -2.60
N GLN A 8 14.88 8.50 -3.07
CA GLN A 8 14.41 8.42 -4.46
C GLN A 8 13.05 9.08 -4.66
N PHE A 9 12.47 9.70 -3.63
CA PHE A 9 11.09 10.23 -3.66
C PHE A 9 10.81 11.19 -4.83
N ASP A 10 11.74 12.10 -5.13
CA ASP A 10 11.61 13.06 -6.23
C ASP A 10 12.06 12.52 -7.60
N GLN A 11 12.43 11.25 -7.68
CA GLN A 11 12.91 10.61 -8.90
C GLN A 11 11.82 9.72 -9.53
N ASP A 12 12.00 9.37 -10.80
CA ASP A 12 11.13 8.39 -11.46
C ASP A 12 11.45 6.98 -10.91
N ILE A 13 10.72 6.59 -9.87
CA ILE A 13 10.88 5.29 -9.20
C ILE A 13 10.68 4.10 -10.16
N TYR A 14 9.90 4.27 -11.23
CA TYR A 14 9.67 3.22 -12.22
C TYR A 14 10.90 3.04 -13.10
N LYS A 15 11.57 4.13 -13.50
CA LYS A 15 12.86 4.05 -14.18
C LYS A 15 13.95 3.50 -13.29
N ILE A 16 14.03 3.92 -12.03
CA ILE A 16 15.02 3.38 -11.08
C ILE A 16 14.86 1.86 -10.92
N ASN A 17 13.62 1.41 -10.73
CA ASN A 17 13.33 0.00 -10.58
C ASN A 17 13.59 -0.79 -11.88
N ALA A 18 13.25 -0.23 -13.04
CA ALA A 18 13.56 -0.82 -14.33
C ALA A 18 15.08 -0.93 -14.54
N ALA A 19 15.84 0.13 -14.28
CA ALA A 19 17.30 0.15 -14.38
C ALA A 19 17.93 -0.98 -13.56
N ALA A 20 17.49 -1.16 -12.31
CA ALA A 20 17.95 -2.25 -11.46
C ALA A 20 17.54 -3.64 -11.98
N THR A 21 16.36 -3.75 -12.61
CA THR A 21 15.84 -5.01 -13.18
C THR A 21 16.59 -5.43 -14.45
N PHE A 22 16.89 -4.47 -15.33
CA PHE A 22 17.52 -4.70 -16.63
C PHE A 22 19.05 -4.56 -16.59
N GLY A 23 19.63 -4.10 -15.48
CA GLY A 23 21.07 -3.96 -15.33
C GLY A 23 21.66 -2.83 -16.17
N CYS A 24 20.93 -1.72 -16.33
CA CYS A 24 21.35 -0.53 -17.07
C CYS A 24 21.32 0.73 -16.18
N SER A 25 21.81 1.86 -16.70
CA SER A 25 21.68 3.15 -16.01
C SER A 25 20.27 3.75 -16.20
N VAL A 26 19.85 4.63 -15.30
CA VAL A 26 18.48 5.20 -15.29
C VAL A 26 18.18 6.00 -16.57
N ASP A 27 19.19 6.67 -17.12
CA ASP A 27 19.14 7.41 -18.38
C ASP A 27 18.98 6.51 -19.62
N GLN A 28 19.35 5.23 -19.52
CA GLN A 28 19.23 4.24 -20.61
C GLN A 28 17.91 3.47 -20.59
N VAL A 29 17.05 3.70 -19.60
CA VAL A 29 15.76 3.01 -19.48
C VAL A 29 14.81 3.48 -20.58
N THR A 30 14.37 2.54 -21.42
CA THR A 30 13.36 2.78 -22.46
C THR A 30 11.96 2.92 -21.87
N ASP A 31 11.01 3.44 -22.64
CA ASP A 31 9.63 3.58 -22.20
C ASP A 31 8.96 2.22 -21.88
N ASP A 32 9.24 1.19 -22.69
CA ASP A 32 8.77 -0.18 -22.44
C ASP A 32 9.33 -0.75 -21.13
N GLN A 33 10.63 -0.54 -20.87
CA GLN A 33 11.28 -0.97 -19.64
C GLN A 33 10.71 -0.23 -18.42
N ARG A 34 10.49 1.09 -18.56
CA ARG A 34 9.82 1.91 -17.53
C ARG A 34 8.42 1.39 -17.24
N GLN A 35 7.66 0.99 -18.26
CA GLN A 35 6.32 0.44 -18.10
C GLN A 35 6.34 -0.90 -17.34
N ILE A 36 7.31 -1.77 -17.62
CA ILE A 36 7.56 -2.98 -16.82
C ILE A 36 7.90 -2.61 -15.38
N GLY A 37 8.79 -1.63 -15.19
CA GLY A 37 9.16 -1.10 -13.88
C GLY A 37 7.96 -0.61 -13.06
N LYS A 38 7.01 0.06 -13.72
CA LYS A 38 5.73 0.50 -13.12
C LYS A 38 4.87 -0.69 -12.68
N VAL A 39 4.69 -1.69 -13.54
CA VAL A 39 3.91 -2.89 -13.18
C VAL A 39 4.57 -3.64 -12.02
N GLN A 40 5.91 -3.72 -11.99
CA GLN A 40 6.63 -4.31 -10.86
C GLN A 40 6.35 -3.53 -9.57
N GLU A 41 6.52 -2.21 -9.53
CA GLU A 41 6.28 -1.43 -8.31
C GLU A 41 4.84 -1.58 -7.79
N LEU A 42 3.84 -1.52 -8.69
CA LEU A 42 2.43 -1.61 -8.32
C LEU A 42 1.98 -3.01 -7.89
N SER A 43 2.55 -4.07 -8.47
CA SER A 43 2.17 -5.45 -8.13
C SER A 43 3.04 -6.02 -7.01
N CYS A 44 4.36 -5.89 -7.13
CA CYS A 44 5.30 -6.47 -6.18
C CYS A 44 5.31 -5.67 -4.88
N GLY A 45 5.02 -4.37 -4.86
CA GLY A 45 4.99 -3.54 -3.65
C GLY A 45 4.07 -4.08 -2.53
N TYR A 46 3.07 -4.88 -2.89
CA TYR A 46 2.16 -5.56 -1.97
C TYR A 46 2.33 -7.09 -2.00
N ALA A 47 3.58 -7.55 -2.13
CA ALA A 47 3.96 -8.96 -2.18
C ALA A 47 3.37 -9.78 -3.34
N GLY A 48 2.92 -9.12 -4.41
CA GLY A 48 2.45 -9.79 -5.62
C GLY A 48 3.45 -10.84 -6.15
N GLY A 49 2.92 -12.00 -6.53
CA GLY A 49 3.67 -13.06 -7.20
C GLY A 49 3.62 -12.94 -8.72
N VAL A 50 4.15 -13.95 -9.41
CA VAL A 50 4.19 -14.04 -10.88
C VAL A 50 2.80 -13.87 -11.50
N GLY A 51 1.77 -14.52 -10.92
CA GLY A 51 0.39 -14.40 -11.40
C GLY A 51 -0.18 -12.99 -11.28
N ALA A 52 0.06 -12.30 -10.16
CA ALA A 52 -0.40 -10.93 -9.95
C ALA A 52 0.31 -9.94 -10.89
N PHE A 53 1.63 -10.09 -11.03
CA PHE A 53 2.43 -9.31 -11.98
C PHE A 53 1.96 -9.53 -13.43
N ALA A 54 1.75 -10.78 -13.85
CA ALA A 54 1.28 -11.08 -15.20
C ALA A 54 -0.15 -10.58 -15.47
N ALA A 55 -1.05 -10.67 -14.49
CA ALA A 55 -2.41 -10.15 -14.60
C ALA A 55 -2.43 -8.63 -14.75
N MET A 56 -1.65 -7.92 -13.92
CA MET A 56 -1.50 -6.47 -14.04
C MET A 56 -0.80 -6.08 -15.35
N GLY A 57 0.24 -6.82 -15.74
CA GLY A 57 0.95 -6.64 -17.00
C GLY A 57 0.00 -6.63 -18.19
N ARG A 58 -0.90 -7.62 -18.29
CA ARG A 58 -1.92 -7.67 -19.36
C ARG A 58 -2.82 -6.44 -19.39
N ALA A 59 -3.25 -5.92 -18.22
CA ALA A 59 -4.06 -4.71 -18.15
C ALA A 59 -3.31 -3.46 -18.66
N TYR A 60 -1.98 -3.47 -18.58
CA TYR A 60 -1.10 -2.46 -19.16
C TYR A 60 -0.55 -2.86 -20.54
N GLY A 61 -1.07 -3.89 -21.21
CA GLY A 61 -0.59 -4.32 -22.54
C GLY A 61 0.77 -5.05 -22.55
N ILE A 62 1.34 -5.34 -21.38
CA ILE A 62 2.59 -6.10 -21.24
C ILE A 62 2.28 -7.61 -21.23
N HIS A 63 2.83 -8.31 -22.21
CA HIS A 63 2.69 -9.76 -22.36
C HIS A 63 4.07 -10.41 -22.27
N LEU A 64 4.33 -11.06 -21.14
CA LEU A 64 5.60 -11.73 -20.89
C LEU A 64 5.35 -13.23 -20.68
N PRO A 65 6.21 -14.11 -21.24
CA PRO A 65 6.25 -15.51 -20.84
C PRO A 65 6.39 -15.65 -19.32
N GLU A 66 5.87 -16.74 -18.76
CA GLU A 66 5.89 -16.95 -17.29
C GLU A 66 7.30 -16.92 -16.71
N ALA A 67 8.27 -17.50 -17.42
CA ALA A 67 9.68 -17.46 -17.02
C ALA A 67 10.22 -16.03 -16.92
N ASP A 68 9.82 -15.15 -17.83
CA ASP A 68 10.23 -13.74 -17.85
C ASP A 68 9.56 -12.96 -16.73
N ALA A 69 8.25 -13.16 -16.55
CA ALA A 69 7.50 -12.61 -15.43
C ALA A 69 8.13 -13.01 -14.08
N LYS A 70 8.54 -14.27 -13.94
CA LYS A 70 9.26 -14.75 -12.76
C LYS A 70 10.59 -14.02 -12.57
N ARG A 71 11.39 -13.88 -13.63
CA ARG A 71 12.66 -13.12 -13.58
C ARG A 71 12.44 -11.67 -13.14
N MET A 72 11.40 -11.02 -13.65
CA MET A 72 11.04 -9.64 -13.26
C MET A 72 10.66 -9.55 -11.78
N VAL A 73 9.81 -10.43 -11.28
CA VAL A 73 9.40 -10.45 -9.86
C VAL A 73 10.61 -10.70 -8.96
N ASP A 74 11.45 -11.67 -9.31
CA ASP A 74 12.64 -12.00 -8.51
C ASP A 74 13.66 -10.86 -8.51
N ALA A 75 13.84 -10.16 -9.65
CA ALA A 75 14.70 -8.98 -9.74
C ALA A 75 14.20 -7.84 -8.84
N TRP A 76 12.90 -7.52 -8.88
CA TRP A 76 12.31 -6.50 -8.00
C TRP A 76 12.55 -6.83 -6.53
N ARG A 77 12.34 -8.09 -6.12
CA ARG A 77 12.52 -8.54 -4.72
C ARG A 77 13.98 -8.45 -4.27
N ARG A 78 14.94 -8.73 -5.15
CA ARG A 78 16.37 -8.55 -4.85
C ARG A 78 16.72 -7.07 -4.65
N SER A 79 16.16 -6.18 -5.46
CA SER A 79 16.42 -4.73 -5.38
C SER A 79 15.65 -4.04 -4.23
N ASN A 80 14.55 -4.63 -3.77
CA ASN A 80 13.67 -4.08 -2.74
C ASN A 80 13.58 -5.00 -1.51
N GLN A 81 14.72 -5.47 -1.00
CA GLN A 81 14.76 -6.35 0.19
C GLN A 81 14.08 -5.74 1.42
N TRP A 82 14.04 -4.41 1.52
CA TRP A 82 13.33 -3.71 2.59
C TRP A 82 11.85 -4.09 2.64
N ALA A 83 11.19 -4.22 1.49
CA ALA A 83 9.78 -4.57 1.40
C ALA A 83 9.57 -6.04 1.75
N VAL A 84 10.42 -6.94 1.22
CA VAL A 84 10.38 -8.38 1.51
C VAL A 84 10.54 -8.65 3.02
N ARG A 85 11.43 -7.91 3.68
CA ARG A 85 11.62 -7.97 5.14
C ARG A 85 10.38 -7.45 5.86
N PHE A 86 9.88 -6.28 5.47
CA PHE A 86 8.70 -5.68 6.11
C PHE A 86 7.46 -6.58 6.04
N TRP A 87 7.18 -7.19 4.89
CA TRP A 87 6.04 -8.13 4.78
C TRP A 87 6.22 -9.37 5.65
N SER A 88 7.45 -9.90 5.73
CA SER A 88 7.76 -11.05 6.60
C SER A 88 7.63 -10.68 8.08
N GLU A 89 8.01 -9.45 8.45
CA GLU A 89 7.83 -8.93 9.81
C GLU A 89 6.35 -8.76 10.15
N LEU A 90 5.54 -8.24 9.24
CA LEU A 90 4.08 -8.16 9.40
C LEU A 90 3.49 -9.55 9.64
N GLU A 91 3.85 -10.52 8.79
CA GLU A 91 3.43 -11.92 8.91
C GLU A 91 3.78 -12.54 10.25
N ARG A 92 5.03 -12.36 10.68
CA ARG A 92 5.47 -12.79 12.00
C ARG A 92 4.65 -12.11 13.11
N ALA A 93 4.48 -10.78 13.06
CA ALA A 93 3.82 -10.02 14.12
C ALA A 93 2.35 -10.44 14.30
N TYR A 94 1.56 -10.49 13.22
CA TYR A 94 0.16 -10.89 13.34
C TYR A 94 0.01 -12.38 13.72
N THR A 95 0.93 -13.25 13.29
CA THR A 95 0.90 -14.68 13.66
C THR A 95 1.26 -14.87 15.13
N SER A 96 2.29 -14.17 15.63
CA SER A 96 2.65 -14.19 17.05
C SER A 96 1.52 -13.66 17.94
N ALA A 97 0.82 -12.61 17.52
CA ALA A 97 -0.37 -12.11 18.22
C ALA A 97 -1.46 -13.18 18.31
N MET A 98 -1.76 -13.88 17.21
CA MET A 98 -2.75 -14.96 17.21
C MET A 98 -2.36 -16.14 18.13
N HIS A 99 -1.07 -16.45 18.26
CA HIS A 99 -0.60 -17.51 19.16
C HIS A 99 -0.50 -17.10 20.63
N THR A 100 -0.40 -15.80 20.92
CA THR A 100 -0.23 -15.27 22.29
C THR A 100 -1.28 -14.20 22.56
N PRO A 101 -2.54 -14.59 22.84
CA PRO A 101 -3.62 -13.64 23.04
C PRO A 101 -3.32 -12.64 24.17
N ASN A 102 -3.81 -11.41 24.01
CA ASN A 102 -3.61 -10.26 24.91
C ASN A 102 -2.15 -9.77 25.05
N ALA A 103 -1.24 -10.23 24.19
CA ALA A 103 0.10 -9.67 24.06
C ALA A 103 0.24 -8.85 22.77
N GLU A 104 1.08 -7.82 22.81
CA GLU A 104 1.35 -6.93 21.69
C GLU A 104 2.57 -7.38 20.88
N PHE A 105 2.45 -7.35 19.56
CA PHE A 105 3.56 -7.66 18.64
C PHE A 105 3.64 -6.62 17.53
N SER A 106 4.84 -6.06 17.31
CA SER A 106 5.03 -4.97 16.36
C SER A 106 5.85 -5.38 15.13
N ALA A 107 5.55 -4.72 14.01
CA ALA A 107 6.33 -4.72 12.78
C ALA A 107 6.42 -3.28 12.27
N GLY A 108 7.63 -2.72 12.22
CA GLY A 108 7.82 -1.28 12.01
C GLY A 108 7.07 -0.47 13.07
N ARG A 109 6.17 0.41 12.63
CA ARG A 109 5.34 1.27 13.51
C ARG A 109 3.88 0.77 13.64
N VAL A 110 3.62 -0.49 13.31
CA VAL A 110 2.30 -1.13 13.43
C VAL A 110 2.36 -2.16 14.54
N THR A 111 1.39 -2.14 15.44
CA THR A 111 1.29 -3.10 16.55
C THR A 111 0.00 -3.91 16.43
N TYR A 112 0.11 -5.23 16.55
CA TYR A 112 -0.98 -6.20 16.52
C TYR A 112 -1.29 -6.72 17.92
N LEU A 113 -2.57 -7.00 18.19
CA LEU A 113 -3.06 -7.64 19.41
C LEU A 113 -4.27 -8.52 19.07
N PHE A 114 -4.28 -9.75 19.56
CA PHE A 114 -5.44 -10.65 19.45
C PHE A 114 -6.13 -10.80 20.80
N ASP A 115 -7.41 -10.47 20.88
CA ASP A 115 -8.19 -10.49 22.13
C ASP A 115 -8.92 -11.82 22.40
N ARG A 116 -8.56 -12.88 21.65
CA ARG A 116 -9.23 -14.19 21.56
C ARG A 116 -10.47 -14.23 20.64
N GLN A 117 -10.86 -13.12 20.04
CA GLN A 117 -11.97 -13.04 19.10
C GLN A 117 -11.60 -12.28 17.82
N HIS A 118 -10.95 -11.13 17.96
CA HIS A 118 -10.60 -10.20 16.91
C HIS A 118 -9.09 -9.95 16.92
N LEU A 119 -8.51 -9.89 15.73
CA LEU A 119 -7.13 -9.46 15.56
C LEU A 119 -7.13 -7.96 15.25
N TRP A 120 -6.73 -7.17 16.24
CA TRP A 120 -6.60 -5.73 16.17
C TRP A 120 -5.21 -5.32 15.72
N TYR A 121 -5.13 -4.16 15.10
CA TYR A 121 -3.85 -3.51 14.86
C TYR A 121 -3.98 -1.99 14.85
N ILE A 122 -3.00 -1.32 15.45
CA ILE A 122 -2.94 0.13 15.56
C ILE A 122 -1.84 0.68 14.65
N LEU A 123 -2.18 1.75 13.94
CA LEU A 123 -1.30 2.49 13.05
C LEU A 123 -0.63 3.66 13.79
N PRO A 124 0.43 4.27 13.23
CA PRO A 124 1.14 5.39 13.85
C PRO A 124 0.26 6.61 14.12
N SER A 125 -0.81 6.78 13.34
CA SER A 125 -1.83 7.83 13.50
C SER A 125 -2.73 7.63 14.72
N GLY A 126 -2.66 6.48 15.38
CA GLY A 126 -3.61 6.04 16.41
C GLY A 126 -4.85 5.35 15.85
N ARG A 127 -5.01 5.25 14.52
CA ARG A 127 -6.11 4.49 13.91
C ARG A 127 -6.01 3.03 14.30
N VAL A 128 -7.12 2.47 14.77
CA VAL A 128 -7.27 1.03 15.01
C VAL A 128 -8.03 0.41 13.84
N LEU A 129 -7.51 -0.71 13.35
CA LEU A 129 -8.12 -1.58 12.35
C LEU A 129 -8.34 -2.97 12.95
N CYS A 130 -9.23 -3.73 12.33
CA CYS A 130 -9.66 -5.03 12.85
C CYS A 130 -9.77 -6.04 11.71
N TYR A 131 -9.23 -7.23 11.93
CA TYR A 131 -9.62 -8.45 11.23
C TYR A 131 -10.64 -9.19 12.11
N PRO A 132 -11.94 -9.05 11.83
CA PRO A 132 -12.97 -9.50 12.76
C PRO A 132 -13.10 -11.02 12.76
N PHE A 133 -13.37 -11.58 13.95
CA PHE A 133 -13.52 -13.03 14.15
C PHE A 133 -12.32 -13.81 13.58
N ALA A 134 -11.11 -13.33 13.84
CA ALA A 134 -9.89 -13.92 13.31
C ALA A 134 -9.68 -15.33 13.91
N LYS A 135 -9.28 -16.29 13.08
CA LYS A 135 -9.02 -17.68 13.47
C LYS A 135 -7.69 -18.15 12.92
N LEU A 136 -6.99 -18.97 13.69
CA LEU A 136 -5.91 -19.81 13.20
C LEU A 136 -6.54 -21.03 12.53
N GLU A 137 -6.24 -21.23 11.25
CA GLU A 137 -6.62 -22.37 10.43
C GLU A 137 -5.34 -23.19 10.12
N ASP A 138 -5.51 -24.39 9.56
CA ASP A 138 -4.38 -25.28 9.22
C ASP A 138 -3.40 -24.64 8.21
N ASP A 139 -3.90 -23.78 7.32
CA ASP A 139 -3.11 -23.17 6.25
C ASP A 139 -2.83 -21.66 6.46
N GLY A 140 -3.18 -21.09 7.62
CA GLY A 140 -2.90 -19.68 7.92
C GLY A 140 -3.95 -19.03 8.83
N ILE A 141 -4.13 -17.72 8.69
CA ILE A 141 -5.10 -16.97 9.47
C ILE A 141 -6.26 -16.56 8.57
N SER A 142 -7.48 -16.78 9.04
CA SER A 142 -8.70 -16.35 8.36
C SER A 142 -9.44 -15.30 9.19
N TYR A 143 -10.24 -14.46 8.54
CA TYR A 143 -11.09 -13.45 9.19
C TYR A 143 -12.40 -13.26 8.43
N CYS A 144 -13.46 -12.82 9.09
CA CYS A 144 -14.74 -12.53 8.44
C CYS A 144 -14.64 -11.28 7.56
N LYS A 145 -15.10 -11.36 6.31
CA LYS A 145 -15.02 -10.25 5.36
C LYS A 145 -16.40 -9.64 5.12
N ALA A 146 -16.71 -8.58 5.86
CA ALA A 146 -18.01 -7.90 5.81
C ALA A 146 -18.35 -7.31 4.43
N ALA A 147 -17.34 -6.98 3.61
CA ALA A 147 -17.54 -6.48 2.26
C ALA A 147 -18.05 -7.55 1.27
N TRP A 148 -18.09 -8.82 1.67
CA TRP A 148 -18.57 -9.91 0.84
C TRP A 148 -20.00 -10.28 1.24
N LYS A 149 -20.91 -10.17 0.27
CA LYS A 149 -22.30 -10.59 0.46
C LYS A 149 -22.35 -12.09 0.75
N PRO A 150 -22.94 -12.53 1.87
CA PRO A 150 -23.16 -13.95 2.12
C PRO A 150 -24.07 -14.57 1.05
N ALA A 151 -23.93 -15.86 0.79
CA ALA A 151 -24.93 -16.60 0.03
C ALA A 151 -26.28 -16.57 0.77
N ALA A 152 -27.39 -16.73 0.03
CA ALA A 152 -28.73 -16.55 0.57
C ALA A 152 -29.06 -17.49 1.77
N ASP A 153 -28.39 -18.64 1.83
CA ASP A 153 -28.52 -19.69 2.84
C ASP A 153 -27.30 -19.80 3.77
N ALA A 154 -26.33 -18.89 3.64
CA ALA A 154 -25.12 -18.92 4.45
C ALA A 154 -25.45 -18.60 5.93
N LYS A 155 -25.07 -19.52 6.82
CA LYS A 155 -25.22 -19.33 8.28
C LYS A 155 -24.11 -18.48 8.89
N GLU A 156 -23.02 -18.25 8.16
CA GLU A 156 -21.87 -17.48 8.60
C GLU A 156 -21.42 -16.49 7.52
N TRP A 157 -20.80 -15.39 7.96
CA TRP A 157 -20.16 -14.45 7.04
C TRP A 157 -18.98 -15.11 6.34
N PRO A 158 -18.81 -14.88 5.02
CA PRO A 158 -17.70 -15.46 4.30
C PRO A 158 -16.37 -14.96 4.86
N ARG A 159 -15.37 -15.83 4.82
CA ARG A 159 -14.06 -15.60 5.40
C ARG A 159 -13.03 -15.39 4.30
N ALA A 160 -12.07 -14.52 4.56
CA ALA A 160 -10.92 -14.32 3.71
C ALA A 160 -9.64 -14.73 4.46
N ARG A 161 -8.64 -15.16 3.70
CA ARG A 161 -7.31 -15.45 4.24
C ARG A 161 -6.55 -14.15 4.43
N LEU A 162 -6.01 -13.94 5.63
CA LEU A 162 -5.01 -12.92 5.90
C LEU A 162 -3.66 -13.42 5.38
N TRP A 163 -2.98 -12.57 4.62
CA TRP A 163 -1.64 -12.82 4.13
C TRP A 163 -0.88 -11.50 4.07
N LYS A 164 0.45 -11.56 4.03
CA LYS A 164 1.32 -10.40 4.20
C LYS A 164 1.12 -9.25 3.21
N GLY A 165 0.76 -9.56 1.96
CA GLY A 165 0.49 -8.53 0.96
C GLY A 165 -0.78 -7.76 1.26
N LEU A 166 -1.87 -8.45 1.61
CA LEU A 166 -3.11 -7.82 2.07
C LEU A 166 -2.90 -6.98 3.34
N ALA A 167 -2.12 -7.50 4.30
CA ALA A 167 -1.81 -6.74 5.50
C ALA A 167 -1.07 -5.43 5.17
N CYS A 168 -0.05 -5.52 4.30
CA CYS A 168 0.70 -4.36 3.82
C CYS A 168 -0.19 -3.36 3.07
N GLU A 169 -1.06 -3.83 2.18
CA GLU A 169 -2.00 -3.01 1.42
C GLU A 169 -2.98 -2.26 2.34
N ASN A 170 -3.62 -2.96 3.28
CA ASN A 170 -4.54 -2.36 4.24
C ASN A 170 -3.88 -1.25 5.07
N ILE A 171 -2.65 -1.51 5.54
CA ILE A 171 -1.84 -0.52 6.27
C ILE A 171 -1.56 0.70 5.39
N THR A 172 -1.06 0.49 4.16
CA THR A 172 -0.70 1.59 3.26
C THR A 172 -1.92 2.46 2.92
N GLN A 173 -3.06 1.85 2.57
CA GLN A 173 -4.28 2.59 2.25
C GLN A 173 -4.81 3.37 3.46
N ALA A 174 -4.79 2.77 4.64
CA ALA A 174 -5.26 3.43 5.85
C ALA A 174 -4.36 4.60 6.28
N VAL A 175 -3.03 4.45 6.18
CA VAL A 175 -2.06 5.54 6.40
C VAL A 175 -2.26 6.66 5.38
N ALA A 176 -2.44 6.34 4.09
CA ALA A 176 -2.71 7.34 3.05
C ALA A 176 -4.01 8.11 3.33
N ASN A 177 -5.07 7.41 3.73
CA ASN A 177 -6.31 8.06 4.15
C ASN A 177 -6.10 8.94 5.39
N ASP A 178 -5.31 8.53 6.38
CA ASP A 178 -5.05 9.36 7.56
C ASP A 178 -4.29 10.65 7.23
N VAL A 179 -3.34 10.59 6.28
CA VAL A 179 -2.65 11.77 5.74
C VAL A 179 -3.65 12.67 4.99
N LEU A 180 -4.47 12.11 4.10
CA LEU A 180 -5.48 12.88 3.36
C LEU A 180 -6.49 13.55 4.29
N ARG A 181 -6.98 12.84 5.31
CA ARG A 181 -7.92 13.37 6.31
C ARG A 181 -7.30 14.47 7.16
N HIS A 182 -5.99 14.43 7.40
CA HIS A 182 -5.28 15.52 8.05
C HIS A 182 -5.25 16.79 7.19
N ALA A 183 -5.01 16.65 5.88
CA ALA A 183 -5.06 17.78 4.94
C ALA A 183 -6.47 18.37 4.80
N LEU A 184 -7.49 17.51 4.61
CA LEU A 184 -8.89 17.92 4.47
C LEU A 184 -9.40 18.76 5.66
N ARG A 185 -8.91 18.50 6.88
CA ARG A 185 -9.31 19.25 8.09
C ARG A 185 -8.72 20.66 8.19
N GLN A 186 -7.78 21.01 7.31
CA GLN A 186 -7.06 22.29 7.30
C GLN A 186 -7.43 23.16 6.10
N LEU A 187 -8.38 22.70 5.28
CA LEU A 187 -8.80 23.37 4.06
C LEU A 187 -10.27 23.75 4.18
N ASP A 188 -10.56 25.00 3.82
CA ASP A 188 -11.92 25.50 3.64
C ASP A 188 -12.37 25.29 2.18
N ASN A 189 -13.67 25.41 1.93
CA ASN A 189 -14.29 25.30 0.59
C ASN A 189 -13.98 23.99 -0.16
N VAL A 190 -13.72 22.90 0.57
CA VAL A 190 -13.62 21.57 -0.03
C VAL A 190 -14.99 21.16 -0.58
N VAL A 191 -15.09 21.00 -1.89
CA VAL A 191 -16.34 20.56 -2.54
C VAL A 191 -16.37 19.04 -2.75
N LEU A 192 -15.22 18.41 -2.97
CA LEU A 192 -15.10 16.95 -3.06
C LEU A 192 -13.66 16.49 -2.84
N HIS A 193 -13.51 15.19 -2.65
CA HIS A 193 -12.22 14.50 -2.74
C HIS A 193 -12.42 13.15 -3.44
N VAL A 194 -11.49 12.76 -4.31
CA VAL A 194 -11.54 11.50 -5.07
C VAL A 194 -10.15 10.88 -5.06
N HIS A 195 -10.03 9.63 -4.59
CA HIS A 195 -8.73 9.01 -4.32
C HIS A 195 -7.87 9.91 -3.40
N ASP A 196 -6.73 10.37 -3.89
CA ASP A 196 -5.77 11.27 -3.26
C ASP A 196 -5.93 12.74 -3.67
N GLU A 197 -6.93 13.06 -4.49
CA GLU A 197 -7.25 14.41 -4.96
C GLU A 197 -8.20 15.14 -3.99
N ILE A 198 -7.92 16.42 -3.72
CA ILE A 198 -8.82 17.35 -3.03
C ILE A 198 -9.19 18.46 -4.02
N VAL A 199 -10.49 18.77 -4.13
CA VAL A 199 -10.99 19.85 -4.98
C VAL A 199 -11.60 20.93 -4.10
N LEU A 200 -11.15 22.16 -4.34
CA LEU A 200 -11.63 23.37 -3.68
C LEU A 200 -12.41 24.23 -4.68
N GLU A 201 -13.49 24.86 -4.22
CA GLU A 201 -14.14 25.96 -4.95
C GLU A 201 -13.56 27.29 -4.45
N ASP A 202 -13.12 28.15 -5.38
CA ASP A 202 -12.48 29.44 -5.09
C ASP A 202 -11.33 29.37 -4.06
N GLY A 203 -10.60 28.25 -4.04
CA GLY A 203 -9.50 28.00 -3.12
C GLY A 203 -8.15 28.56 -3.60
N ASP A 204 -7.28 28.91 -2.65
CA ASP A 204 -5.91 29.34 -2.93
C ASP A 204 -5.01 28.12 -3.29
N PRO A 205 -4.44 28.05 -4.51
CA PRO A 205 -3.57 26.96 -4.95
C PRO A 205 -2.31 26.77 -4.08
N ASP A 206 -1.75 27.85 -3.55
CA ASP A 206 -0.54 27.81 -2.72
C ASP A 206 -0.86 27.28 -1.32
N VAL A 207 -2.03 27.65 -0.78
CA VAL A 207 -2.53 27.07 0.48
C VAL A 207 -2.79 25.58 0.32
N LEU A 208 -3.48 25.17 -0.75
CA LEU A 208 -3.75 23.76 -1.04
C LEU A 208 -2.45 22.95 -1.14
N ARG A 209 -1.49 23.42 -1.94
CA ARG A 209 -0.17 22.79 -2.09
C ARG A 209 0.54 22.67 -0.75
N ARG A 210 0.61 23.76 0.02
CA ARG A 210 1.28 23.78 1.33
C ARG A 210 0.68 22.76 2.29
N VAL A 211 -0.65 22.74 2.41
CA VAL A 211 -1.35 21.82 3.31
C VAL A 211 -1.14 20.36 2.88
N MET A 212 -1.30 20.04 1.59
CA MET A 212 -1.12 18.67 1.10
C MET A 212 0.33 18.17 1.18
N CYS A 213 1.31 19.08 1.16
CA CYS A 213 2.73 18.75 1.33
C CYS A 213 3.19 18.77 2.81
N THR A 214 2.32 19.12 3.76
CA THR A 214 2.66 19.15 5.18
C THR A 214 2.26 17.84 5.85
N SER A 215 3.24 17.05 6.29
CA SER A 215 2.97 15.79 6.98
C SER A 215 2.40 16.03 8.38
N PRO A 216 1.44 15.19 8.84
CA PRO A 216 0.97 15.28 10.22
C PRO A 216 2.08 14.95 11.22
N PRO A 217 2.00 15.41 12.48
CA PRO A 217 3.06 15.19 13.48
C PRO A 217 3.45 13.72 13.69
N TRP A 218 2.48 12.80 13.65
CA TRP A 218 2.73 11.36 13.79
C TRP A 218 3.47 10.74 12.59
N ALA A 219 3.46 11.41 11.44
CA ALA A 219 4.14 11.03 10.20
C ALA A 219 5.35 11.92 9.89
N ALA A 220 5.92 12.59 10.89
CA ALA A 220 7.07 13.47 10.69
C ALA A 220 8.18 12.77 9.89
N GLY A 221 8.65 13.43 8.83
CA GLY A 221 9.65 12.91 7.90
C GLY A 221 9.09 12.09 6.73
N LEU A 222 7.77 11.88 6.62
CA LEU A 222 7.14 11.33 5.42
C LEU A 222 7.17 12.38 4.30
N PRO A 223 7.90 12.17 3.20
CA PRO A 223 7.88 13.10 2.08
C PRO A 223 6.52 13.06 1.38
N LEU A 224 5.95 14.24 1.13
CA LEU A 224 4.67 14.44 0.46
C LEU A 224 4.84 15.46 -0.67
N LYS A 225 4.15 15.22 -1.78
CA LYS A 225 4.16 16.08 -2.96
C LYS A 225 2.77 16.15 -3.53
N ALA A 226 2.35 17.35 -3.91
CA ALA A 226 1.09 17.62 -4.57
C ALA A 226 1.33 18.35 -5.89
N GLU A 227 0.53 18.00 -6.89
CA GLU A 227 0.38 18.76 -8.13
C GLU A 227 -0.96 19.50 -8.05
N VAL A 228 -0.96 20.79 -8.38
CA VAL A 228 -2.15 21.64 -8.30
C VAL A 228 -2.45 22.22 -9.66
N LYS A 229 -3.72 22.17 -10.06
CA LYS A 229 -4.22 22.69 -11.33
C LYS A 229 -5.54 23.43 -11.10
N THR A 230 -5.65 24.63 -11.65
CA THR A 230 -6.90 25.42 -11.64
C THR A 230 -7.69 25.11 -12.90
N MET A 231 -8.98 24.82 -12.75
CA MET A 231 -9.87 24.46 -13.86
C MET A 231 -11.26 25.06 -13.65
N GLU A 232 -11.93 25.48 -14.73
CA GLU A 232 -13.32 25.97 -14.67
C GLU A 232 -14.35 24.85 -14.47
N ARG A 233 -13.98 23.61 -14.83
CA ARG A 233 -14.82 22.42 -14.71
C ARG A 233 -13.97 21.22 -14.31
N TYR A 234 -14.52 20.39 -13.44
CA TYR A 234 -13.89 19.12 -13.07
C TYR A 234 -13.84 18.18 -14.27
N GLY A 235 -12.67 17.64 -14.58
CA GLY A 235 -12.44 16.69 -15.65
C GLY A 235 -11.06 16.05 -15.51
N LYS A 236 -11.00 14.73 -15.74
CA LYS A 236 -9.72 14.01 -15.84
C LYS A 236 -8.98 14.36 -17.13
#